data_AF-A0A4Q4NPY6-F1
#
_entry.id   AF-A0A4Q4NPY6-F1
#
_cell.length_a   1.000
_cell.length_b   1.000
_cell.length_c   1.000
_cell.angle_alpha   90.00
_cell.angle_beta   90.00
_cell.angle_gamma   90.00
#
_symmetry.space_group_name_H-M   'P 1'
#
loop_
_entity.id
_entity.type
_entity.pdbx_description
1 polymer ?
#
loop_
_entity_poly.entity_id
_entity_poly.type
_entity_poly.pdbx_seq_one_letter_code
_entity_poly.pdbx_strand_id
1 'polypeptide(L)'
;MKQTLSGIPEISGFYGPGTWAAWVITMVASWIPLIQGDDTHNLHFLGYALYTNRAAIDFLRHVNRVPGDNDDLPAVEQARLENIVASVAVLNVGLFQAVGQMLFYVLVALKSTPSKRPSVAQGMYLSVGAILPLCMICSGPLSYSPSAFVETHLITFLLFGIICISALPAGVASYALHNISSSRMVFYHHPMFGYFTYAMGFGVMATTLTIFSGISMMEESREAYFRGTLPAARCYFVPCAPQRIGEWDQAFSLLVALVLFLYEFSPGMVRAVKGIQAAYITWLPAAW
;
A
#
# COMPACT_ATOMS: atom_id res chain seq x y z
N MET A 1 -31.12 9.68 -31.14
CA MET A 1 -29.85 9.81 -30.39
C MET A 1 -30.20 10.02 -28.93
N LYS A 2 -29.90 9.05 -28.05
CA LYS A 2 -29.92 9.30 -26.61
C LYS A 2 -28.77 10.26 -26.34
N GLN A 3 -29.05 11.45 -25.80
CA GLN A 3 -28.05 12.16 -25.00
C GLN A 3 -27.72 11.24 -23.84
N THR A 4 -26.75 10.36 -24.04
CA THR A 4 -25.95 9.88 -22.93
C THR A 4 -25.43 11.13 -22.23
N LEU A 5 -25.40 11.13 -20.90
CA LEU A 5 -24.72 12.14 -20.09
C LEU A 5 -23.20 12.01 -20.36
N SER A 6 -22.78 12.16 -21.62
CA SER A 6 -21.59 11.61 -22.27
C SER A 6 -20.38 12.53 -22.20
N GLY A 7 -20.34 13.36 -21.17
CA GLY A 7 -19.20 14.24 -20.91
C GLY A 7 -18.37 13.81 -19.71
N ILE A 8 -18.74 12.72 -19.02
CA ILE A 8 -17.97 12.26 -17.87
C ILE A 8 -16.88 11.32 -18.39
N PRO A 9 -15.59 11.72 -18.32
CA PRO A 9 -14.48 10.83 -18.66
C PRO A 9 -14.57 9.52 -17.88
N GLU A 10 -14.37 8.40 -18.58
CA GLU A 10 -14.48 7.06 -18.01
C GLU A 10 -13.17 6.72 -17.29
N ILE A 11 -13.11 7.04 -16.00
CA ILE A 11 -12.06 6.57 -15.09
C ILE A 11 -12.15 5.04 -15.04
N SER A 12 -10.99 4.37 -15.02
CA SER A 12 -10.91 2.92 -14.89
C SER A 12 -11.75 2.42 -13.71
N GLY A 13 -12.57 1.40 -13.95
CA GLY A 13 -13.44 0.85 -12.91
C GLY A 13 -12.72 0.18 -11.75
N PHE A 14 -11.41 -0.03 -11.91
CA PHE A 14 -10.53 -0.38 -10.81
C PHE A 14 -10.54 0.65 -9.67
N TYR A 15 -10.81 1.92 -9.94
CA TYR A 15 -10.91 2.98 -8.93
C TYR A 15 -12.36 3.29 -8.53
N GLY A 16 -13.29 2.39 -8.87
CA GLY A 16 -14.70 2.45 -8.47
C GLY A 16 -14.94 2.03 -7.02
N PRO A 17 -16.17 2.25 -6.50
CA PRO A 17 -16.49 2.07 -5.09
C PRO A 17 -16.33 0.63 -4.58
N GLY A 18 -16.71 -0.38 -5.36
CA GLY A 18 -16.57 -1.77 -4.93
C GLY A 18 -15.11 -2.20 -4.78
N THR A 19 -14.29 -1.91 -5.78
CA THR A 19 -12.86 -2.22 -5.80
C THR A 19 -12.10 -1.45 -4.71
N TRP A 20 -12.41 -0.17 -4.50
CA TRP A 20 -11.83 0.63 -3.43
C TRP A 20 -12.21 0.09 -2.05
N ALA A 21 -13.47 -0.26 -1.82
CA ALA A 21 -13.91 -0.85 -0.55
C ALA A 21 -13.25 -2.22 -0.30
N ALA A 22 -13.14 -3.05 -1.34
CA ALA A 22 -12.43 -4.32 -1.27
C ALA A 22 -10.96 -4.14 -0.84
N TRP A 23 -10.28 -3.16 -1.43
CA TRP A 23 -8.91 -2.81 -1.09
C TRP A 23 -8.79 -2.34 0.36
N VAL A 24 -9.65 -1.43 0.82
CA VAL A 24 -9.68 -0.98 2.23
C VAL A 24 -9.93 -2.13 3.20
N ILE A 25 -10.84 -3.06 2.88
CA ILE A 25 -11.06 -4.26 3.69
C ILE A 25 -9.78 -5.08 3.79
N THR A 26 -9.07 -5.31 2.68
CA THR A 26 -7.80 -6.06 2.71
C THR A 26 -6.67 -5.33 3.46
N MET A 27 -6.67 -4.00 3.49
CA MET A 27 -5.75 -3.25 4.34
C MET A 27 -6.08 -3.46 5.82
N VAL A 28 -7.32 -3.25 6.22
CA VAL A 28 -7.72 -3.39 7.63
C VAL A 28 -7.48 -4.83 8.10
N ALA A 29 -7.82 -5.81 7.25
CA ALA A 29 -7.54 -7.22 7.46
C ALA A 29 -6.06 -7.49 7.74
N SER A 30 -5.13 -6.87 7.02
CA SER A 30 -3.70 -7.14 7.19
C SER A 30 -3.10 -6.59 8.49
N TRP A 31 -3.76 -5.64 9.16
CA TRP A 31 -3.33 -5.15 10.47
C TRP A 31 -3.73 -6.05 11.64
N ILE A 32 -4.88 -6.72 11.56
CA ILE A 32 -5.40 -7.56 12.65
C ILE A 32 -4.38 -8.63 13.11
N PRO A 33 -3.86 -9.50 12.24
CA PRO A 33 -2.90 -10.55 12.62
C PRO A 33 -1.57 -9.97 13.09
N LEU A 34 -1.14 -8.84 12.50
CA LEU A 34 0.06 -8.14 12.94
C LEU A 34 -0.07 -7.66 14.40
N ILE A 35 -1.24 -7.11 14.77
CA ILE A 35 -1.55 -6.67 16.15
C ILE A 35 -1.72 -7.88 17.09
N GLN A 36 -2.33 -8.96 16.61
CA GLN A 36 -2.54 -10.18 17.39
C GLN A 36 -1.27 -11.02 17.58
N GLY A 37 -0.22 -10.77 16.78
CA GLY A 37 0.97 -11.62 16.70
C GLY A 37 0.64 -13.01 16.15
N ASP A 38 -0.35 -13.10 15.26
CA ASP A 38 -0.73 -14.35 14.58
C ASP A 38 -0.04 -14.45 13.23
N ASP A 39 0.90 -15.39 13.13
CA ASP A 39 1.70 -15.64 11.92
C ASP A 39 1.23 -16.89 11.16
N THR A 40 0.11 -17.50 11.55
CA THR A 40 -0.31 -18.80 11.01
C THR A 40 -0.69 -18.76 9.53
N HIS A 41 -1.21 -17.62 9.07
CA HIS A 41 -1.66 -17.40 7.70
C HIS A 41 -1.12 -16.05 7.23
N ASN A 42 -0.61 -15.94 6.00
CA ASN A 42 -0.09 -14.67 5.45
C ASN A 42 -0.95 -14.12 4.30
N LEU A 43 -2.11 -14.75 4.03
CA LEU A 43 -2.96 -14.42 2.88
C LEU A 43 -3.57 -13.02 2.99
N HIS A 44 -3.74 -12.50 4.20
CA HIS A 44 -4.26 -11.15 4.44
C HIS A 44 -3.36 -10.05 3.85
N PHE A 45 -2.05 -10.28 3.70
CA PHE A 45 -1.17 -9.31 3.03
C PHE A 45 -1.29 -9.34 1.52
N LEU A 46 -1.70 -10.47 0.94
CA LEU A 46 -1.73 -10.64 -0.52
C LEU A 46 -2.75 -9.69 -1.17
N GLY A 47 -3.92 -9.53 -0.55
CA GLY A 47 -4.99 -8.70 -1.10
C GLY A 47 -4.54 -7.27 -1.35
N TYR A 48 -4.14 -6.54 -0.30
CA TYR A 48 -3.78 -5.13 -0.44
C TYR A 48 -2.52 -4.94 -1.30
N ALA A 49 -1.56 -5.88 -1.24
CA ALA A 49 -0.35 -5.85 -2.07
C ALA A 49 -0.70 -5.99 -3.56
N LEU A 50 -1.60 -6.90 -3.93
CA LEU A 50 -2.07 -7.05 -5.31
C LEU A 50 -2.77 -5.79 -5.82
N TYR A 51 -3.63 -5.16 -5.01
CA TYR A 51 -4.29 -3.90 -5.38
C TYR A 51 -3.28 -2.76 -5.59
N THR A 52 -2.32 -2.63 -4.67
CA THR A 52 -1.30 -1.57 -4.75
C THR A 52 -0.37 -1.79 -5.95
N ASN A 53 0.03 -3.03 -6.21
CA ASN A 53 0.80 -3.40 -7.40
C ASN A 53 0.01 -3.17 -8.69
N ARG A 54 -1.30 -3.44 -8.69
CA ARG A 54 -2.13 -3.17 -9.86
C ARG A 54 -2.20 -1.67 -10.14
N ALA A 55 -2.36 -0.84 -9.11
CA ALA A 55 -2.30 0.61 -9.27
C ALA A 55 -0.94 1.07 -9.81
N ALA A 56 0.15 0.42 -9.42
CA ALA A 56 1.50 0.70 -9.93
C ALA A 56 1.60 0.45 -11.45
N ILE A 57 1.06 -0.69 -11.90
CA ILE A 57 1.04 -1.06 -13.32
C ILE A 57 0.15 -0.09 -14.11
N ASP A 58 -1.02 0.26 -13.58
CA ASP A 58 -1.93 1.17 -14.27
C ASP A 58 -1.35 2.59 -14.35
N PHE A 59 -0.70 3.07 -13.29
CA PHE A 59 0.10 4.30 -13.32
C PHE A 59 1.15 4.27 -14.46
N LEU A 60 1.96 3.22 -14.52
CA LEU A 60 2.99 3.07 -15.56
C LEU A 60 2.39 3.08 -16.98
N ARG A 61 1.26 2.38 -17.17
CA ARG A 61 0.55 2.34 -18.46
C ARG A 61 0.07 3.73 -18.87
N HIS A 62 -0.49 4.50 -17.95
CA HIS A 62 -1.00 5.83 -18.26
C HIS A 62 0.14 6.84 -18.48
N VAL A 63 1.22 6.76 -17.72
CA VAL A 63 2.40 7.62 -17.91
C VAL A 63 3.07 7.35 -19.26
N ASN A 64 3.23 6.09 -19.67
CA ASN A 64 3.91 5.75 -20.93
C ASN A 64 3.05 5.87 -22.19
N ARG A 65 1.76 6.17 -22.07
CA ARG A 65 0.87 6.28 -23.23
C ARG A 65 1.17 7.57 -24.00
N VAL A 66 1.71 7.42 -25.20
CA VAL A 66 1.88 8.52 -26.17
C VAL A 66 0.50 8.83 -26.78
N PRO A 67 0.02 10.09 -26.75
CA PRO A 67 -1.22 10.47 -27.41
C PRO A 67 -1.16 10.13 -28.91
N GLY A 68 -2.23 9.55 -29.46
CA GLY A 68 -2.32 9.32 -30.91
C GLY A 68 -2.61 10.64 -31.63
N ASP A 69 -2.11 10.78 -32.86
CA ASP A 69 -2.23 11.99 -33.70
C ASP A 69 -3.70 12.32 -34.09
N ASN A 70 -4.65 11.42 -33.83
CA ASN A 70 -6.07 11.54 -34.22
C ASN A 70 -7.04 11.57 -33.02
N ASP A 71 -6.55 11.63 -31.79
CA ASP A 71 -7.42 11.63 -30.62
C ASP A 71 -8.04 13.02 -30.40
N ASP A 72 -9.30 13.08 -29.95
CA ASP A 72 -9.90 14.29 -29.39
C ASP A 72 -9.11 14.69 -28.14
N LEU A 73 -8.00 15.40 -28.40
CA LEU A 73 -6.89 15.63 -27.48
C LEU A 73 -7.32 16.01 -26.05
N PRO A 74 -8.27 16.96 -25.83
CA PRO A 74 -8.57 17.41 -24.48
C PRO A 74 -9.32 16.37 -23.62
N ALA A 75 -10.22 15.56 -24.21
CA ALA A 75 -11.01 14.60 -23.44
C ALA A 75 -10.19 13.36 -23.06
N VAL A 76 -9.36 12.88 -23.99
CA VAL A 76 -8.46 11.74 -23.77
C VAL A 76 -7.36 12.10 -22.76
N GLU A 77 -6.82 13.31 -22.86
CA GLU A 77 -5.82 13.81 -21.92
C GLU A 77 -6.40 13.97 -20.50
N GLN A 78 -7.62 14.51 -20.38
CA GLN A 78 -8.28 14.62 -19.07
C GLN A 78 -8.53 13.25 -18.44
N ALA A 79 -9.10 12.29 -19.17
CA ALA A 79 -9.33 10.93 -18.66
C ALA A 79 -8.01 10.24 -18.26
N ARG A 80 -6.93 10.46 -19.02
CA ARG A 80 -5.60 9.97 -18.68
C ARG A 80 -5.11 10.58 -17.36
N LEU A 81 -5.22 11.90 -17.21
CA LEU A 81 -4.79 12.61 -16.01
C LEU A 81 -5.55 12.14 -14.76
N GLU A 82 -6.87 11.96 -14.87
CA GLU A 82 -7.70 11.46 -13.77
C GLU A 82 -7.30 10.04 -13.34
N ASN A 83 -6.99 9.16 -14.30
CA ASN A 83 -6.48 7.82 -13.99
C ASN A 83 -5.08 7.85 -13.35
N ILE A 84 -4.19 8.75 -13.80
CA ILE A 84 -2.87 8.96 -13.18
C ILE A 84 -3.06 9.37 -11.72
N VAL A 85 -3.88 10.38 -11.46
CA VAL A 85 -4.15 10.88 -10.10
C VAL A 85 -4.74 9.78 -9.21
N ALA A 86 -5.72 9.03 -9.71
CA ALA A 86 -6.33 7.92 -8.96
C ALA A 86 -5.31 6.84 -8.62
N SER A 87 -4.46 6.46 -9.59
CA SER A 87 -3.40 5.47 -9.39
C SER A 87 -2.36 5.93 -8.37
N VAL A 88 -1.94 7.20 -8.40
CA VAL A 88 -0.98 7.76 -7.45
C VAL A 88 -1.57 7.83 -6.04
N ALA A 89 -2.83 8.20 -5.90
CA ALA A 89 -3.50 8.21 -4.58
C ALA A 89 -3.51 6.80 -3.95
N VAL A 90 -3.87 5.78 -4.74
CA VAL A 90 -3.87 4.37 -4.29
C VAL A 90 -2.44 3.91 -3.96
N LEU A 91 -1.45 4.27 -4.77
CA LEU A 91 -0.04 3.95 -4.53
C LEU A 91 0.47 4.56 -3.23
N ASN A 92 0.20 5.83 -3.00
CA ASN A 92 0.64 6.56 -1.81
C ASN A 92 0.05 5.96 -0.55
N VAL A 93 -1.26 5.71 -0.52
CA VAL A 93 -1.92 5.10 0.64
C VAL A 93 -1.43 3.66 0.84
N GLY A 94 -1.29 2.86 -0.22
CA GLY A 94 -0.77 1.49 -0.13
C GLY A 94 0.67 1.42 0.39
N LEU A 95 1.53 2.35 -0.03
CA LEU A 95 2.90 2.47 0.48
C LEU A 95 2.96 2.93 1.93
N PHE A 96 2.16 3.93 2.29
CA PHE A 96 2.04 4.36 3.68
C PHE A 96 1.65 3.19 4.60
N GLN A 97 0.72 2.35 4.15
CA GLN A 97 0.30 1.15 4.86
C GLN A 97 1.44 0.12 4.97
N ALA A 98 2.12 -0.20 3.86
CA ALA A 98 3.23 -1.14 3.88
C ALA A 98 4.36 -0.69 4.83
N VAL A 99 4.70 0.60 4.81
CA VAL A 99 5.70 1.18 5.72
C VAL A 99 5.24 1.11 7.17
N GLY A 100 3.99 1.49 7.45
CA GLY A 100 3.41 1.39 8.79
C GLY A 100 3.48 -0.03 9.34
N GLN A 101 3.15 -1.03 8.52
CA GLN A 101 3.23 -2.44 8.89
C GLN A 101 4.67 -2.91 9.10
N MET A 102 5.62 -2.49 8.27
CA MET A 102 7.05 -2.80 8.47
C MET A 102 7.59 -2.19 9.76
N LEU A 103 7.25 -0.93 10.07
CA LEU A 103 7.65 -0.26 11.30
C LEU A 103 7.04 -0.97 12.52
N PHE A 104 5.75 -1.32 12.46
CA PHE A 104 5.11 -2.04 13.55
C PHE A 104 5.70 -3.44 13.75
N TYR A 105 5.93 -4.19 12.65
CA TYR A 105 6.61 -5.49 12.67
C TYR A 105 7.96 -5.40 13.39
N VAL A 106 8.75 -4.38 13.05
CA VAL A 106 10.03 -4.09 13.67
C VAL A 106 9.89 -3.81 15.17
N LEU A 107 8.94 -2.96 15.57
CA LEU A 107 8.70 -2.63 16.98
C LEU A 107 8.26 -3.85 17.79
N VAL A 108 7.43 -4.72 17.22
CA VAL A 108 7.04 -5.99 17.85
C VAL A 108 8.23 -6.93 17.96
N ALA A 109 9.04 -7.05 16.91
CA ALA A 109 10.23 -7.90 16.92
C ALA A 109 11.24 -7.48 17.99
N LEU A 110 11.41 -6.17 18.22
CA LEU A 110 12.28 -5.65 19.30
C LEU A 110 11.79 -6.00 20.70
N LYS A 111 10.47 -6.09 20.91
CA LYS A 111 9.87 -6.38 22.22
C LYS A 111 9.67 -7.88 22.46
N SER A 112 9.75 -8.71 21.43
CA SER A 112 9.36 -10.12 21.50
C SER A 112 10.49 -11.02 22.01
N THR A 113 10.13 -12.00 22.83
CA THR A 113 11.05 -13.07 23.24
C THR A 113 11.42 -13.95 22.04
N PRO A 114 12.56 -14.67 22.07
CA PRO A 114 12.99 -15.52 20.95
C PRO A 114 11.95 -16.53 20.46
N SER A 115 11.06 -16.99 21.35
CA SER A 115 9.97 -17.93 21.07
C SER A 115 8.74 -17.32 20.38
N LYS A 116 8.61 -15.99 20.33
CA LYS A 116 7.46 -15.27 19.76
C LYS A 116 7.90 -14.30 18.66
N ARG A 117 8.98 -14.63 17.97
CA ARG A 117 9.47 -13.76 16.89
C ARG A 117 8.56 -13.86 15.69
N PRO A 118 8.24 -12.71 15.08
CA PRO A 118 7.37 -12.70 13.92
C PRO A 118 8.05 -13.41 12.74
N SER A 119 7.25 -14.04 11.88
CA SER A 119 7.78 -14.87 10.80
C SER A 119 8.56 -14.07 9.76
N VAL A 120 9.71 -14.59 9.32
CA VAL A 120 10.51 -13.99 8.22
C VAL A 120 9.67 -13.85 6.93
N ALA A 121 8.76 -14.80 6.69
CA ALA A 121 7.87 -14.78 5.54
C ALA A 121 7.00 -13.51 5.50
N GLN A 122 6.47 -13.07 6.64
CA GLN A 122 5.67 -11.85 6.75
C GLN A 122 6.45 -10.61 6.31
N GLY A 123 7.69 -10.47 6.78
CA GLY A 123 8.59 -9.39 6.32
C GLY A 123 8.86 -9.43 4.81
N MET A 124 8.96 -10.63 4.23
CA MET A 124 9.12 -10.80 2.78
C MET A 124 7.89 -10.35 2.00
N TYR A 125 6.67 -10.71 2.43
CA TYR A 125 5.44 -10.29 1.75
C TYR A 125 5.30 -8.76 1.74
N LEU A 126 5.53 -8.12 2.88
CA LEU A 126 5.51 -6.65 2.99
C LEU A 126 6.54 -6.01 2.06
N SER A 127 7.76 -6.56 2.02
CA SER A 127 8.85 -6.03 1.19
C SER A 127 8.55 -6.18 -0.29
N VAL A 128 8.18 -7.38 -0.72
CA VAL A 128 7.87 -7.69 -2.14
C VAL A 128 6.67 -6.86 -2.62
N GLY A 129 5.65 -6.68 -1.78
CA GLY A 129 4.48 -5.85 -2.08
C GLY A 129 4.80 -4.35 -2.23
N ALA A 130 5.88 -3.87 -1.64
CA ALA A 130 6.27 -2.44 -1.68
C ALA A 130 7.29 -2.09 -2.78
N ILE A 131 8.02 -3.07 -3.33
CA ILE A 131 9.06 -2.83 -4.34
C ILE A 131 8.49 -2.15 -5.59
N LEU A 132 7.48 -2.74 -6.21
CA LEU A 132 6.93 -2.23 -7.47
C LEU A 132 6.31 -0.83 -7.30
N PRO A 133 5.46 -0.56 -6.29
CA PRO A 133 4.93 0.78 -6.05
C PRO A 133 6.00 1.83 -5.83
N LEU A 134 7.08 1.51 -5.08
CA LEU A 134 8.19 2.44 -4.91
C LEU A 134 8.93 2.71 -6.21
N CYS A 135 9.25 1.67 -6.98
CA CYS A 135 9.89 1.85 -8.28
C CYS A 135 9.07 2.79 -9.16
N MET A 136 7.74 2.62 -9.18
CA MET A 136 6.85 3.44 -9.99
C MET A 136 6.73 4.89 -9.50
N ILE A 137 6.61 5.14 -8.19
CA ILE A 137 6.62 6.52 -7.67
C ILE A 137 7.95 7.22 -7.96
N CYS A 138 9.06 6.48 -7.88
CA CYS A 138 10.37 7.01 -8.19
C CYS A 138 10.52 7.31 -9.69
N SER A 139 10.05 6.42 -10.57
CA SER A 139 10.21 6.58 -12.03
C SER A 139 9.17 7.48 -12.70
N GLY A 140 7.98 7.61 -12.14
CA GLY A 140 6.86 8.33 -12.75
C GLY A 140 7.15 9.80 -13.04
N PRO A 141 7.61 10.57 -12.05
CA PRO A 141 7.94 11.98 -12.23
C PRO A 141 9.02 12.24 -13.30
N LEU A 142 9.98 11.30 -13.48
CA LEU A 142 10.99 11.37 -14.56
C LEU A 142 10.37 11.41 -15.96
N SER A 143 9.23 10.74 -16.14
CA SER A 143 8.56 10.62 -17.43
C SER A 143 7.63 11.80 -17.75
N TYR A 144 7.14 12.52 -16.74
CA TYR A 144 6.14 13.58 -16.94
C TYR A 144 6.76 14.97 -17.15
N SER A 145 7.80 15.34 -16.37
CA SER A 145 8.47 16.64 -16.50
C SER A 145 9.93 16.57 -16.06
N PRO A 146 10.89 16.38 -16.99
CA PRO A 146 12.29 16.22 -16.65
C PRO A 146 12.90 17.45 -15.96
N SER A 147 12.42 18.66 -16.29
CA SER A 147 12.95 19.91 -15.76
C SER A 147 12.54 20.18 -14.31
N ALA A 148 11.27 19.94 -13.96
CA ALA A 148 10.80 20.04 -12.57
C ALA A 148 11.36 18.91 -11.69
N PHE A 149 11.66 17.75 -12.30
CA PHE A 149 12.17 16.58 -11.59
C PHE A 149 13.57 16.77 -11.01
N VAL A 150 14.49 17.37 -11.76
CA VAL A 150 15.91 17.44 -11.40
C VAL A 150 16.13 18.24 -10.12
N GLU A 151 15.34 19.28 -9.87
CA GLU A 151 15.56 20.19 -8.73
C GLU A 151 15.05 19.61 -7.41
N THR A 152 13.92 18.89 -7.42
CA THR A 152 13.28 18.38 -6.19
C THR A 152 13.64 16.91 -5.88
N HIS A 153 13.84 16.07 -6.89
CA HIS A 153 13.93 14.62 -6.70
C HIS A 153 15.36 14.05 -6.76
N LEU A 154 16.32 14.81 -7.27
CA LEU A 154 17.73 14.40 -7.29
C LEU A 154 18.25 14.12 -5.87
N ILE A 155 17.90 14.97 -4.90
CA ILE A 155 18.30 14.82 -3.50
C ILE A 155 17.67 13.55 -2.91
N THR A 156 16.38 13.29 -3.16
CA THR A 156 15.69 12.10 -2.65
C THR A 156 16.24 10.81 -3.27
N PHE A 157 16.57 10.83 -4.57
CA PHE A 157 17.20 9.71 -5.26
C PHE A 157 18.65 9.47 -4.80
N LEU A 158 19.41 10.53 -4.54
CA LEU A 158 20.75 10.42 -3.95
C LEU A 158 20.69 9.81 -2.55
N LEU A 159 19.76 10.28 -1.71
CA LEU A 159 19.54 9.71 -0.38
C LEU A 159 19.09 8.24 -0.47
N PHE A 160 18.24 7.88 -1.43
CA PHE A 160 17.87 6.48 -1.69
C PHE A 160 19.07 5.64 -2.11
N GLY A 161 19.83 6.10 -3.10
CA GLY A 161 21.04 5.42 -3.57
C GLY A 161 22.01 5.19 -2.42
N ILE A 162 22.24 6.21 -1.59
CA ILE A 162 23.10 6.11 -0.40
C ILE A 162 22.54 5.12 0.62
N ILE A 163 21.24 5.14 0.93
CA ILE A 163 20.62 4.21 1.88
C ILE A 163 20.68 2.77 1.35
N CYS A 164 20.38 2.53 0.08
CA CYS A 164 20.45 1.19 -0.51
C CYS A 164 21.87 0.67 -0.62
N ILE A 165 22.81 1.49 -1.10
CA ILE A 165 24.22 1.12 -1.24
C ILE A 165 24.89 0.94 0.12
N SER A 166 24.48 1.66 1.16
CA SER A 166 25.02 1.47 2.52
C SER A 166 24.38 0.27 3.23
N ALA A 167 23.09 0.02 2.98
CA ALA A 167 22.39 -1.08 3.59
C ALA A 167 22.84 -2.43 2.99
N LEU A 168 22.87 -2.59 1.66
CA LEU A 168 23.24 -3.84 0.95
C LEU A 168 24.50 -4.55 1.51
N PRO A 169 25.65 -3.86 1.63
CA PRO A 169 26.86 -4.42 2.22
C PRO A 169 26.69 -4.76 3.69
N ALA A 170 25.92 -3.99 4.45
CA ALA A 170 25.67 -4.27 5.87
C ALA A 170 24.83 -5.54 6.06
N GLY A 171 23.81 -5.77 5.21
CA GLY A 171 23.03 -7.02 5.25
C GLY A 171 23.82 -8.23 4.77
N VAL A 172 24.60 -8.08 3.69
CA VAL A 172 25.48 -9.15 3.18
C VAL A 172 26.57 -9.49 4.19
N ALA A 173 27.22 -8.48 4.79
CA ALA A 173 28.20 -8.67 5.84
C ALA A 173 27.57 -9.33 7.08
N SER A 174 26.36 -8.92 7.49
CA SER A 174 25.66 -9.53 8.61
C SER A 174 25.29 -11.00 8.34
N TYR A 175 24.90 -11.34 7.10
CA TYR A 175 24.62 -12.73 6.70
C TYR A 175 25.90 -13.58 6.63
N ALA A 176 26.98 -13.04 6.05
CA ALA A 176 28.27 -13.71 5.97
C ALA A 176 28.85 -13.96 7.38
N LEU A 177 28.76 -12.98 8.28
CA LEU A 177 29.21 -13.11 9.66
C LEU A 177 28.37 -14.11 10.47
N HIS A 178 27.05 -14.19 10.21
CA HIS A 178 26.18 -15.20 10.80
C HIS A 178 26.64 -16.63 10.46
N ASN A 179 27.10 -16.87 9.23
CA ASN A 179 27.59 -18.18 8.80
C ASN A 179 28.97 -18.56 9.37
N ILE A 180 29.76 -17.57 9.82
CA ILE A 180 31.14 -17.78 10.30
C ILE A 180 31.19 -17.85 11.84
N SER A 181 30.26 -17.22 12.54
CA SER A 181 30.33 -17.13 14.02
C SER A 181 29.81 -18.41 14.70
N SER A 182 30.63 -18.97 15.59
CA SER A 182 30.25 -20.04 16.53
C SER A 182 29.04 -19.63 17.39
N SER A 183 28.23 -20.61 17.78
CA SER A 183 26.91 -20.53 18.45
C SER A 183 26.82 -19.62 19.69
N ARG A 184 27.95 -19.11 20.21
CA ARG A 184 28.03 -18.25 21.39
C ARG A 184 28.08 -16.73 21.11
N MET A 185 28.36 -16.29 19.88
CA MET A 185 28.35 -14.85 19.51
C MET A 185 27.07 -14.39 18.78
N VAL A 186 26.05 -15.25 18.72
CA VAL A 186 24.78 -15.04 18.01
C VAL A 186 23.94 -13.85 18.53
N PHE A 187 24.23 -13.35 19.74
CA PHE A 187 23.46 -12.25 20.34
C PHE A 187 23.79 -10.86 19.77
N TYR A 188 25.00 -10.62 19.26
CA TYR A 188 25.40 -9.29 18.75
C TYR A 188 25.38 -9.19 17.22
N HIS A 189 25.46 -10.30 16.50
CA HIS A 189 25.40 -10.35 15.03
C HIS A 189 24.07 -10.89 14.50
N HIS A 190 22.97 -10.56 15.19
CA HIS A 190 21.68 -11.07 14.80
C HIS A 190 21.28 -10.45 13.45
N PRO A 191 20.94 -11.24 12.40
CA PRO A 191 20.50 -10.73 11.09
C PRO A 191 19.36 -9.71 11.19
N MET A 192 18.63 -9.73 12.31
CA MET A 192 17.59 -8.77 12.68
C MET A 192 18.08 -7.32 12.75
N PHE A 193 19.34 -7.05 13.15
CA PHE A 193 19.85 -5.67 13.19
C PHE A 193 20.05 -5.09 11.78
N GLY A 194 20.50 -5.94 10.85
CA GLY A 194 20.45 -5.63 9.42
C GLY A 194 19.03 -5.33 8.99
N TYR A 195 18.11 -6.29 9.11
CA TYR A 195 16.70 -6.09 8.74
C TYR A 195 16.06 -4.85 9.38
N PHE A 196 16.38 -4.55 10.64
CA PHE A 196 15.91 -3.36 11.35
C PHE A 196 16.40 -2.07 10.70
N THR A 197 17.69 -1.98 10.42
CA THR A 197 18.31 -0.79 9.82
C THR A 197 17.78 -0.57 8.40
N TYR A 198 17.59 -1.66 7.65
CA TYR A 198 16.98 -1.63 6.33
C TYR A 198 15.51 -1.21 6.37
N ALA A 199 14.70 -1.81 7.24
CA ALA A 199 13.28 -1.49 7.35
C ALA A 199 13.05 -0.04 7.81
N MET A 200 13.88 0.45 8.74
CA MET A 200 13.85 1.85 9.18
C MET A 200 14.27 2.81 8.07
N GLY A 201 15.39 2.55 7.39
CA GLY A 201 15.87 3.40 6.28
C GLY A 201 14.87 3.42 5.11
N PHE A 202 14.36 2.26 4.75
CA PHE A 202 13.32 2.09 3.75
C PHE A 202 12.02 2.79 4.16
N GLY A 203 11.60 2.64 5.42
CA GLY A 203 10.38 3.25 5.93
C GLY A 203 10.45 4.77 5.94
N VAL A 204 11.55 5.36 6.44
CA VAL A 204 11.77 6.81 6.42
C VAL A 204 11.75 7.34 4.98
N MET A 205 12.43 6.65 4.08
CA MET A 205 12.48 7.05 2.68
C MET A 205 11.11 6.95 2.00
N ALA A 206 10.44 5.80 2.11
CA ALA A 206 9.13 5.58 1.50
C ALA A 206 8.10 6.57 2.05
N THR A 207 8.15 6.87 3.35
CA THR A 207 7.31 7.93 3.97
C THR A 207 7.65 9.30 3.39
N THR A 208 8.93 9.64 3.28
CA THR A 208 9.37 10.92 2.71
C THR A 208 8.90 11.05 1.25
N LEU A 209 9.14 10.02 0.43
CA LEU A 209 8.70 9.97 -0.97
C LEU A 209 7.18 10.09 -1.10
N THR A 210 6.42 9.39 -0.26
CA THR A 210 4.95 9.42 -0.26
C THR A 210 4.42 10.79 0.15
N ILE A 211 5.03 11.42 1.16
CA ILE A 211 4.66 12.76 1.61
C ILE A 211 5.00 13.78 0.52
N PHE A 212 6.20 13.73 -0.06
CA PHE A 212 6.60 14.67 -1.11
C PHE A 212 5.81 14.48 -2.41
N SER A 213 5.57 13.24 -2.86
CA SER A 213 4.74 12.96 -4.04
C SER A 213 3.28 13.36 -3.80
N GLY A 214 2.77 13.13 -2.59
CA GLY A 214 1.45 13.56 -2.17
C GLY A 214 1.33 15.08 -2.19
N ILE A 215 2.30 15.80 -1.64
CA ILE A 215 2.33 17.27 -1.63
C ILE A 215 2.44 17.82 -3.05
N SER A 216 3.36 17.31 -3.89
CA SER A 216 3.52 17.81 -5.26
C SER A 216 2.27 17.56 -6.10
N MET A 217 1.66 16.37 -6.00
CA MET A 217 0.38 16.09 -6.65
C MET A 217 -0.75 16.96 -6.11
N MET A 218 -0.81 17.20 -4.79
CA MET A 218 -1.80 18.11 -4.21
C MET A 218 -1.60 19.55 -4.67
N GLU A 219 -0.36 19.99 -4.91
CA GLU A 219 -0.05 21.35 -5.34
C GLU A 219 -0.36 21.55 -6.83
N GLU A 220 0.00 20.60 -7.69
CA GLU A 220 -0.36 20.62 -9.11
C GLU A 220 -1.88 20.47 -9.30
N SER A 221 -2.51 19.60 -8.51
CA SER A 221 -3.97 19.49 -8.50
C SER A 221 -4.67 20.66 -7.84
N ARG A 222 -4.00 21.46 -6.99
CA ARG A 222 -4.56 22.69 -6.43
C ARG A 222 -4.78 23.73 -7.53
N GLU A 223 -3.83 23.87 -8.45
CA GLU A 223 -4.01 24.75 -9.61
C GLU A 223 -5.14 24.26 -10.52
N ALA A 224 -5.26 22.95 -10.75
CA ALA A 224 -6.37 22.36 -11.50
C ALA A 224 -7.73 22.47 -10.75
N TYR A 225 -7.71 22.33 -9.43
CA TYR A 225 -8.89 22.46 -8.57
C TYR A 225 -9.43 23.89 -8.55
N PHE A 226 -8.55 24.90 -8.51
CA PHE A 226 -8.96 26.30 -8.64
C PHE A 226 -9.54 26.65 -10.02
N ARG A 227 -9.19 25.88 -11.06
CA ARG A 227 -9.84 25.95 -12.38
C ARG A 227 -11.17 25.18 -12.45
N GLY A 228 -11.57 24.52 -11.37
CA GLY A 228 -12.81 23.76 -11.28
C GLY A 228 -12.79 22.41 -12.01
N THR A 229 -11.60 21.93 -12.41
CA THR A 229 -11.49 20.81 -13.37
C THR A 229 -11.08 19.47 -12.77
N LEU A 230 -10.57 19.37 -11.53
CA LEU A 230 -10.18 18.05 -10.97
C LEU A 230 -10.50 17.82 -9.48
N PRO A 231 -11.15 16.69 -9.12
CA PRO A 231 -11.41 16.26 -7.74
C PRO A 231 -10.24 15.44 -7.13
N ALA A 232 -9.00 15.72 -7.51
CA ALA A 232 -7.83 14.89 -7.18
C ALA A 232 -7.61 14.62 -5.68
N ALA A 233 -7.84 15.60 -4.81
CA ALA A 233 -7.67 15.43 -3.36
C ALA A 233 -8.67 14.44 -2.75
N ARG A 234 -9.83 14.23 -3.38
CA ARG A 234 -10.86 13.30 -2.87
C ARG A 234 -10.45 11.83 -3.01
N CYS A 235 -9.65 11.52 -4.02
CA CYS A 235 -9.21 10.16 -4.36
C CYS A 235 -8.45 9.41 -3.23
N TYR A 236 -7.89 10.14 -2.27
CA TYR A 236 -7.20 9.53 -1.13
C TYR A 236 -8.15 8.85 -0.14
N PHE A 237 -9.37 9.38 -0.01
CA PHE A 237 -10.32 8.96 1.02
C PHE A 237 -11.62 8.41 0.47
N VAL A 238 -11.91 8.66 -0.80
CA VAL A 238 -13.10 8.15 -1.49
C VAL A 238 -12.74 7.62 -2.88
N PRO A 239 -13.55 6.72 -3.44
CA PRO A 239 -13.36 6.23 -4.81
C PRO A 239 -13.29 7.37 -5.82
N CYS A 240 -12.41 7.24 -6.81
CA CYS A 240 -12.19 8.26 -7.84
C CYS A 240 -13.20 8.17 -8.97
N ALA A 241 -13.64 6.95 -9.31
CA ALA A 241 -14.54 6.72 -10.43
C ALA A 241 -16.00 6.78 -9.94
N PRO A 242 -16.86 7.65 -10.51
CA PRO A 242 -18.30 7.67 -10.25
C PRO A 242 -18.98 6.52 -10.99
N GLN A 243 -18.65 5.28 -10.63
CA GLN A 243 -19.25 4.08 -11.21
C GLN A 243 -20.28 3.44 -10.26
N ARG A 244 -21.18 2.64 -10.81
CA ARG A 244 -22.23 1.99 -10.01
C ARG A 244 -21.71 0.68 -9.43
N ILE A 245 -21.99 0.43 -8.15
CA ILE A 245 -21.63 -0.82 -7.47
C ILE A 245 -22.28 -2.07 -8.09
N GLY A 246 -23.30 -1.90 -8.93
CA GLY A 246 -23.94 -2.99 -9.68
C GLY A 246 -23.12 -3.52 -10.85
N GLU A 247 -21.99 -2.89 -11.19
CA GLU A 247 -21.04 -3.42 -12.17
C GLU A 247 -20.34 -4.68 -11.63
N TRP A 248 -20.22 -5.70 -12.48
CA TRP A 248 -19.83 -7.05 -12.05
C TRP A 248 -18.41 -7.11 -11.49
N ASP A 249 -17.47 -6.35 -12.05
CA ASP A 249 -16.09 -6.27 -11.60
C ASP A 249 -15.97 -5.66 -10.20
N GLN A 250 -16.75 -4.63 -9.89
CA GLN A 250 -16.82 -4.01 -8.58
C GLN A 250 -17.45 -4.93 -7.52
N ALA A 251 -18.61 -5.50 -7.85
CA ALA A 251 -19.31 -6.41 -6.95
C ALA A 251 -18.48 -7.67 -6.68
N PHE A 252 -17.81 -8.20 -7.70
CA PHE A 252 -16.93 -9.36 -7.57
C PHE A 252 -15.72 -9.06 -6.68
N SER A 253 -15.03 -7.94 -6.91
CA SER A 253 -13.86 -7.55 -6.09
C SER A 253 -14.24 -7.40 -4.62
N LEU A 254 -15.38 -6.77 -4.34
CA LEU A 254 -15.93 -6.62 -3.00
C LEU A 254 -16.33 -7.97 -2.38
N LEU A 255 -17.01 -8.83 -3.13
CA LEU A 255 -17.42 -10.15 -2.68
C LEU A 255 -16.20 -10.99 -2.30
N VAL A 256 -15.16 -11.02 -3.15
CA VAL A 256 -13.92 -11.76 -2.89
C VAL A 256 -13.23 -11.24 -1.62
N ALA A 257 -13.10 -9.93 -1.45
CA ALA A 257 -12.52 -9.35 -0.25
C ALA A 257 -13.32 -9.69 1.02
N LEU A 258 -14.65 -9.64 0.95
CA LEU A 258 -15.53 -10.03 2.05
C LEU A 258 -15.43 -11.52 2.38
N VAL A 259 -15.39 -12.40 1.37
CA VAL A 259 -15.25 -13.84 1.58
C VAL A 259 -13.90 -14.17 2.21
N LEU A 260 -12.81 -13.56 1.74
CA LEU A 260 -11.48 -13.74 2.34
C LEU A 260 -11.44 -13.21 3.77
N PHE A 261 -12.03 -12.05 4.03
CA PHE A 261 -12.14 -11.48 5.37
C PHE A 261 -12.91 -12.41 6.31
N LEU A 262 -14.08 -12.89 5.88
CA LEU A 262 -14.89 -13.81 6.68
C LEU A 262 -14.19 -15.16 6.88
N TYR A 263 -13.55 -15.71 5.84
CA TYR A 263 -12.80 -16.96 5.95
C TYR A 263 -11.72 -16.87 7.02
N GLU A 264 -10.92 -15.80 6.98
CA GLU A 264 -9.80 -15.60 7.91
C GLU A 264 -10.28 -15.30 9.35
N PHE A 265 -11.23 -14.37 9.51
CA PHE A 265 -11.60 -13.86 10.83
C PHE A 265 -12.82 -14.55 11.45
N SER A 266 -13.57 -15.37 10.72
CA SER A 266 -14.76 -16.06 11.27
C SER A 266 -14.44 -16.94 12.48
N PRO A 267 -13.33 -17.71 12.56
CA PRO A 267 -13.06 -18.52 13.75
C PRO A 267 -12.80 -17.64 14.98
N GLY A 268 -12.19 -16.47 14.79
CA GLY A 268 -12.00 -15.47 15.83
C GLY A 268 -13.33 -14.86 16.28
N MET A 269 -14.18 -14.45 15.34
CA MET A 269 -15.49 -13.87 15.61
C MET A 269 -16.41 -14.87 16.35
N VAL A 270 -16.45 -16.13 15.92
CA VAL A 270 -17.25 -17.18 16.59
C VAL A 270 -16.78 -17.41 18.03
N ARG A 271 -15.46 -17.41 18.26
CA ARG A 271 -14.90 -17.52 19.63
C ARG A 271 -15.25 -16.30 20.48
N ALA A 272 -15.15 -15.09 19.93
CA ALA A 272 -15.51 -13.86 20.64
C ALA A 272 -17.00 -13.83 21.02
N VAL A 273 -17.88 -14.18 20.08
CA VAL A 273 -19.33 -14.25 20.33
C VAL A 273 -19.67 -15.30 21.39
N LYS A 274 -19.07 -16.50 21.32
CA LYS A 274 -19.22 -17.52 22.38
C LYS A 274 -18.72 -17.04 23.74
N GLY A 275 -17.61 -16.30 23.77
CA GLY A 275 -17.07 -15.71 25.00
C GLY A 275 -17.99 -14.65 25.61
N ILE A 276 -18.55 -13.76 24.78
CA ILE A 276 -19.55 -12.76 25.20
C ILE A 276 -20.81 -13.47 25.72
N GLN A 277 -21.29 -14.49 25.01
CA GLN A 277 -22.45 -15.26 25.43
C GLN A 277 -22.21 -15.97 26.77
N ALA A 278 -21.03 -16.58 26.95
CA ALA A 278 -20.66 -17.20 28.22
C ALA A 278 -20.58 -16.18 29.36
N ALA A 279 -19.97 -15.00 29.11
CA ALA A 279 -19.92 -13.91 30.08
C ALA A 279 -21.33 -13.37 30.41
N TYR A 280 -22.20 -13.22 29.42
CA TYR A 280 -23.57 -12.79 29.65
C TYR A 280 -24.35 -13.81 30.49
N ILE A 281 -24.22 -15.11 30.22
CA ILE A 281 -24.86 -16.18 30.99
C ILE A 281 -24.35 -16.25 32.44
N THR A 282 -23.07 -15.96 32.69
CA THR A 282 -22.52 -15.98 34.05
C THR A 282 -22.83 -14.71 34.85
N TRP A 283 -22.86 -13.55 34.20
CA TRP A 283 -23.12 -12.27 34.86
C TRP A 283 -24.60 -12.02 35.14
N LEU A 284 -25.52 -12.43 34.26
CA LEU A 284 -26.95 -12.18 34.47
C LEU A 284 -27.47 -12.74 35.81
N PRO A 285 -27.20 -14.01 36.18
CA PRO A 285 -27.69 -14.58 37.43
C PRO A 285 -27.00 -14.02 38.68
N ALA A 286 -25.80 -13.43 38.55
CA ALA A 286 -25.08 -12.82 39.67
C ALA A 286 -25.56 -11.39 39.97
N ALA A 287 -26.33 -10.79 39.06
CA ALA A 287 -26.87 -9.44 39.19
C ALA A 287 -28.32 -9.41 39.74
N TRP A 288 -28.94 -10.56 39.99
CA TRP A 288 -30.27 -10.74 40.59
C TRP A 288 -30.18 -11.48 41.91
#